data_AF-A0A4Z1DE69-F1
#
_entry.id   AF-A0A4Z1DE69-F1
#
_cell.length_a   1.000
_cell.length_b   1.000
_cell.length_c   1.000
_cell.angle_alpha   90.00
_cell.angle_beta   90.00
_cell.angle_gamma   90.00
#
_symmetry.space_group_name_H-M   'P 1'
#
loop_
_entity.id
_entity.type
_entity.pdbx_description
1 polymer ?
#
loop_
_entity_poly.entity_id
_entity_poly.type
_entity_poly.pdbx_seq_one_letter_code
_entity_poly.pdbx_strand_id
1 'polypeptide(L)'
;MDAEETSRFVRLRVELVLEVLDDDELTKAALRRIATDPELPDAERAHAEGAVTEDTAEALAYLVDPFDLVSEVPGVELAQASWSSEHSAYDADSPEWDLGEDDEDDDEPADDADGRNER
;
A
#
# COMPACT_ATOMS: atom_id res chain seq x y z
N MET A 1 24.54 11.81 8.22
CA MET A 1 23.87 10.61 7.68
C MET A 1 24.90 9.52 7.73
N ASP A 2 25.13 9.05 8.94
CA ASP A 2 26.06 7.97 9.23
C ASP A 2 25.36 6.63 8.95
N ALA A 3 26.13 5.57 8.62
CA ALA A 3 25.56 4.27 8.26
C ALA A 3 24.70 3.66 9.38
N GLU A 4 25.02 3.96 10.63
CA GLU A 4 24.25 3.59 11.81
C GLU A 4 22.90 4.33 11.88
N GLU A 5 22.84 5.59 11.41
CA GLU A 5 21.58 6.32 11.33
C GLU A 5 20.63 5.72 10.28
N THR A 6 21.16 5.21 9.17
CA THR A 6 20.36 4.58 8.11
C THR A 6 19.90 3.16 8.47
N SER A 7 20.63 2.46 9.33
CA SER A 7 20.35 1.06 9.74
C SER A 7 19.04 0.90 10.54
N ARG A 8 18.52 1.97 11.14
CA ARG A 8 17.26 1.93 11.92
C ARG A 8 15.99 1.95 11.05
N PHE A 9 16.11 2.30 9.76
CA PHE A 9 14.98 2.43 8.87
C PHE A 9 14.69 1.10 8.18
N VAL A 10 13.48 0.61 8.36
CA VAL A 10 12.98 -0.60 7.69
C VAL A 10 11.94 -0.16 6.66
N ARG A 11 12.09 -0.59 5.41
CA ARG A 11 11.08 -0.39 4.37
C ARG A 11 10.10 -1.55 4.40
N LEU A 12 8.86 -1.28 4.80
CA LEU A 12 7.75 -2.20 4.66
C LEU A 12 7.06 -1.96 3.31
N ARG A 13 6.82 -3.02 2.53
CA ARG A 13 5.94 -2.99 1.34
C ARG A 13 4.64 -3.69 1.72
N VAL A 14 3.51 -3.04 1.45
CA VAL A 14 2.18 -3.57 1.74
C VAL A 14 1.35 -3.49 0.47
N GLU A 15 0.64 -4.57 0.15
CA GLU A 15 -0.37 -4.61 -0.90
C GLU A 15 -1.69 -5.02 -0.24
N LEU A 16 -2.75 -4.24 -0.47
CA LEU A 16 -4.07 -4.48 0.11
C LEU A 16 -5.11 -4.53 -1.00
N VAL A 17 -5.89 -5.59 -1.00
CA VAL A 17 -7.11 -5.69 -1.81
C VAL A 17 -8.27 -5.82 -0.84
N LEU A 18 -9.29 -4.98 -1.02
CA LEU A 18 -10.48 -4.96 -0.18
C LEU A 18 -11.72 -5.17 -1.04
N GLU A 19 -12.61 -6.04 -0.57
CA GLU A 19 -13.96 -6.16 -1.13
C GLU A 19 -14.85 -5.10 -0.50
N VAL A 20 -15.39 -4.20 -1.33
CA VAL A 20 -16.39 -3.23 -0.89
C VAL A 20 -17.76 -3.89 -0.88
N LEU A 21 -18.28 -4.16 0.32
CA LEU A 21 -19.56 -4.84 0.50
C LEU A 21 -20.77 -3.90 0.32
N ASP A 22 -20.59 -2.60 0.54
CA ASP A 22 -21.62 -1.57 0.42
C ASP A 22 -20.96 -0.21 0.11
N ASP A 23 -21.12 0.28 -1.13
CA ASP A 23 -20.49 1.51 -1.60
C ASP A 23 -21.12 2.77 -0.98
N ASP A 24 -22.42 2.72 -0.69
CA ASP A 24 -23.17 3.86 -0.16
C ASP A 24 -22.83 4.09 1.32
N GLU A 25 -22.71 3.01 2.12
CA GLU A 25 -22.22 3.11 3.49
C GLU A 25 -20.77 3.57 3.58
N LEU A 26 -19.91 3.14 2.64
CA LEU A 26 -18.52 3.61 2.56
C LEU A 26 -18.46 5.11 2.25
N THR A 27 -19.20 5.56 1.23
CA THR A 27 -19.29 6.97 0.83
C THR A 27 -19.80 7.84 1.98
N LYS A 28 -20.88 7.42 2.67
CA LYS A 28 -21.39 8.12 3.85
C LYS A 28 -20.37 8.18 4.98
N ALA A 29 -19.60 7.12 5.19
CA ALA A 29 -18.54 7.12 6.20
C ALA A 29 -17.46 8.15 5.86
N ALA A 30 -17.03 8.21 4.61
CA ALA A 30 -16.06 9.21 4.13
C ALA A 30 -16.60 10.63 4.32
N LEU A 31 -17.83 10.91 3.89
CA LEU A 31 -18.47 12.22 4.09
C LEU A 31 -18.58 12.62 5.58
N ARG A 32 -18.91 11.68 6.46
CA ARG A 32 -18.92 11.93 7.92
C ARG A 32 -17.53 12.29 8.43
N ARG A 33 -16.50 11.55 7.99
CA ARG A 33 -15.11 11.84 8.38
C ARG A 33 -14.71 13.22 7.89
N ILE A 34 -14.94 13.53 6.61
CA ILE A 34 -14.67 14.84 6.01
C ILE A 34 -15.29 15.93 6.86
N ALA A 35 -16.61 15.87 7.12
CA ALA A 35 -17.34 16.88 7.88
C ALA A 35 -16.77 17.16 9.27
N THR A 36 -16.09 16.19 9.89
CA THR A 36 -15.47 16.32 11.22
C THR A 36 -13.96 16.54 11.18
N ASP A 37 -13.34 16.54 10.00
CA ASP A 37 -11.89 16.69 9.84
C ASP A 37 -11.46 18.15 10.12
N PRO A 38 -10.72 18.38 11.23
CA PRO A 38 -10.24 19.72 11.58
C PRO A 38 -9.00 20.14 10.78
N GLU A 39 -8.33 19.20 10.12
CA GLU A 39 -7.12 19.45 9.34
C GLU A 39 -7.45 19.86 7.91
N LEU A 40 -8.69 19.60 7.45
CA LEU A 40 -9.16 19.95 6.12
C LEU A 40 -9.74 21.39 6.05
N PRO A 41 -9.09 22.31 5.32
CA PRO A 41 -9.60 23.66 5.12
C PRO A 41 -10.95 23.67 4.38
N ASP A 42 -11.81 24.64 4.69
CA ASP A 42 -13.14 24.77 4.05
C ASP A 42 -13.08 24.85 2.52
N ALA A 43 -12.00 25.42 1.98
CA ALA A 43 -11.81 25.55 0.53
C ALA A 43 -11.57 24.19 -0.17
N GLU A 44 -11.00 23.21 0.54
CA GLU A 44 -10.67 21.88 0.01
C GLU A 44 -11.76 20.85 0.35
N ARG A 45 -12.55 21.12 1.39
CA ARG A 45 -13.67 20.28 1.85
C ARG A 45 -14.65 19.91 0.75
N ALA A 46 -15.15 20.90 0.00
CA ALA A 46 -16.10 20.64 -1.08
C ALA A 46 -15.51 19.78 -2.21
N HIS A 47 -14.19 19.87 -2.44
CA HIS A 47 -13.52 19.03 -3.42
C HIS A 47 -13.39 17.59 -2.93
N ALA A 48 -13.00 17.40 -1.67
CA ALA A 48 -12.93 16.08 -1.05
C ALA A 48 -14.32 15.41 -1.01
N GLU A 49 -15.37 16.15 -0.66
CA GLU A 49 -16.76 15.64 -0.68
C GLU A 49 -17.19 15.20 -2.08
N GLY A 50 -16.81 15.96 -3.11
CA GLY A 50 -17.02 15.58 -4.51
C GLY A 50 -16.30 14.27 -4.86
N ALA A 51 -14.99 14.21 -4.61
CA ALA A 51 -14.16 13.06 -4.93
C ALA A 51 -14.69 11.76 -4.32
N VAL A 52 -15.00 11.74 -3.02
CA VAL A 52 -15.51 10.53 -2.34
C VAL A 52 -16.94 10.15 -2.76
N THR A 53 -17.70 11.08 -3.32
CA THR A 53 -19.04 10.80 -3.86
C THR A 53 -18.98 10.29 -5.31
N GLU A 54 -17.97 10.71 -6.05
CA GLU A 54 -17.76 10.33 -7.45
C GLU A 54 -17.05 8.98 -7.60
N ASP A 55 -16.20 8.62 -6.63
CA ASP A 55 -15.37 7.42 -6.71
C ASP A 55 -15.19 6.71 -5.36
N THR A 56 -15.48 5.40 -5.36
CA THR A 56 -15.41 4.53 -4.18
C THR A 56 -13.96 4.32 -3.70
N ALA A 57 -12.99 4.32 -4.61
CA ALA A 57 -11.57 4.21 -4.24
C ALA A 57 -11.11 5.48 -3.52
N GLU A 58 -11.57 6.67 -3.95
CA GLU A 58 -11.33 7.93 -3.25
C GLU A 58 -11.96 7.94 -1.85
N ALA A 59 -13.19 7.41 -1.71
CA ALA A 59 -13.84 7.25 -0.41
C ALA A 59 -13.02 6.36 0.54
N LEU A 60 -12.46 5.26 0.01
CA LEU A 60 -11.60 4.35 0.77
C LEU A 60 -10.27 5.03 1.16
N ALA A 61 -9.60 5.72 0.23
CA ALA A 61 -8.36 6.44 0.51
C ALA A 61 -8.53 7.51 1.58
N TYR A 62 -9.69 8.18 1.62
CA TYR A 62 -9.97 9.17 2.66
C TYR A 62 -10.19 8.54 4.06
N LEU A 63 -10.63 7.28 4.12
CA LEU A 63 -10.93 6.58 5.37
C LEU A 63 -9.74 5.82 5.96
N VAL A 64 -8.82 5.37 5.11
CA VAL A 64 -7.65 4.59 5.52
C VAL A 64 -6.49 5.54 5.85
N ASP A 65 -6.10 5.57 7.12
CA ASP A 65 -4.92 6.28 7.57
C ASP A 65 -3.74 5.30 7.74
N PRO A 66 -2.67 5.41 6.92
CA PRO A 66 -1.51 4.53 7.03
C PRO A 66 -0.73 4.70 8.34
N PHE A 67 -0.86 5.84 9.03
CA PHE A 67 -0.30 6.01 10.36
C PHE A 67 -1.01 5.12 11.37
N ASP A 68 -2.34 5.09 11.35
CA ASP A 68 -3.16 4.27 12.26
C ASP A 68 -2.78 2.78 12.15
N LEU A 69 -2.54 2.30 10.92
CA LEU A 69 -2.17 0.90 10.63
C LEU A 69 -0.87 0.42 11.29
N VAL A 70 0.09 1.31 11.53
CA VAL A 70 1.38 0.95 12.19
C VAL A 70 1.52 1.54 13.58
N SER A 71 0.59 2.40 14.00
CA SER A 71 0.65 3.14 15.27
C SER A 71 0.64 2.23 16.51
N GLU A 72 0.03 1.05 16.41
CA GLU A 72 -0.05 0.08 17.51
C GLU A 72 1.21 -0.81 17.62
N VAL A 73 2.17 -0.71 16.70
CA VAL A 73 3.39 -1.52 16.71
C VAL A 73 4.40 -0.97 17.73
N PRO A 74 4.76 -1.71 18.79
CA PRO A 74 5.63 -1.20 19.84
C PRO A 74 7.03 -0.84 19.32
N GLY A 75 7.48 0.38 19.61
CA GLY A 75 8.82 0.85 19.25
C GLY A 75 8.98 1.27 17.79
N VAL A 76 7.89 1.46 17.06
CA VAL A 76 7.88 1.94 15.67
C VAL A 76 7.29 3.35 15.63
N GLU A 77 7.97 4.24 14.91
CA GLU A 77 7.47 5.57 14.56
C GLU A 77 7.46 5.68 13.02
N LEU A 78 6.31 6.01 12.42
CA LEU A 78 6.19 6.13 10.98
C LEU A 78 6.96 7.35 10.47
N ALA A 79 7.99 7.12 9.66
CA ALA A 79 8.80 8.19 9.06
C ALA A 79 8.18 8.75 7.75
N GLN A 80 7.61 7.87 6.92
CA GLN A 80 6.99 8.21 5.64
C GLN A 80 6.03 7.10 5.22
N ALA A 81 4.89 7.46 4.65
CA ALA A 81 4.01 6.56 3.90
C ALA A 81 3.62 7.23 2.57
N SER A 82 3.54 6.45 1.49
CA SER A 82 2.99 6.88 0.20
C SER A 82 2.03 5.82 -0.30
N TRP A 83 0.77 6.18 -0.48
CA TRP A 83 -0.33 5.26 -0.79
C TRP A 83 -1.16 5.89 -1.92
N SER A 84 -1.74 5.05 -2.78
CA SER A 84 -2.70 5.43 -3.81
C SER A 84 -3.81 4.38 -3.84
N SER A 85 -5.04 4.81 -4.07
CA SER A 85 -6.20 3.93 -4.23
C SER A 85 -6.60 3.84 -5.69
N GLU A 86 -6.97 2.65 -6.13
CA GLU A 86 -7.55 2.41 -7.46
C GLU A 86 -8.52 1.23 -7.40
N HIS A 87 -9.46 1.16 -8.34
CA HIS A 87 -10.23 -0.05 -8.54
C HIS A 87 -9.36 -1.14 -9.16
N SER A 88 -9.41 -2.34 -8.57
CA SER A 88 -8.72 -3.52 -9.09
C SER A 88 -9.70 -4.56 -9.60
N ALA A 89 -9.35 -5.22 -10.72
CA ALA A 89 -10.05 -6.40 -11.23
C ALA A 89 -9.53 -7.67 -10.53
N TYR A 90 -9.60 -7.68 -9.20
CA TYR A 90 -9.07 -8.78 -8.38
C TYR A 90 -9.68 -10.13 -8.79
N ASP A 91 -8.80 -11.11 -9.04
CA ASP A 91 -9.14 -12.49 -9.36
C ASP A 91 -8.27 -13.41 -8.50
N ALA A 92 -8.90 -14.07 -7.51
CA ALA A 92 -8.19 -14.86 -6.50
C ALA A 92 -7.51 -16.13 -7.05
N ASP A 93 -7.89 -16.55 -8.26
CA ASP A 93 -7.31 -17.71 -8.96
C ASP A 93 -6.18 -17.28 -9.93
N SER A 94 -5.96 -15.97 -10.12
CA SER A 94 -4.92 -15.45 -11.02
C SER A 94 -3.55 -15.43 -10.33
N PRO A 95 -2.49 -15.95 -10.98
CA PRO A 95 -1.15 -15.99 -10.42
C PRO A 95 -0.53 -14.60 -10.18
N GLU A 96 -1.09 -13.54 -10.78
CA GLU A 96 -0.68 -12.16 -10.52
C GLU A 96 -1.00 -11.69 -9.08
N TRP A 97 -1.94 -12.35 -8.41
CA TRP A 97 -2.38 -12.06 -7.04
C TRP A 97 -1.93 -13.12 -6.03
N ASP A 98 -1.10 -14.09 -6.45
CA ASP A 98 -0.51 -15.07 -5.54
C ASP A 98 0.65 -14.42 -4.77
N LEU A 99 0.38 -14.05 -3.52
CA LEU A 99 1.34 -13.42 -2.60
C LEU A 99 2.42 -14.40 -2.08
N GLY A 100 2.61 -15.54 -2.76
CA GLY A 100 3.11 -16.78 -2.18
C GLY A 100 4.20 -17.53 -2.95
N GLU A 101 4.77 -16.98 -4.02
CA GLU A 101 6.04 -17.47 -4.59
C GLU A 101 7.02 -16.30 -4.69
N ASP A 102 7.91 -16.24 -3.71
CA ASP A 102 9.13 -15.44 -3.69
C ASP A 102 9.79 -15.58 -5.08
N ASP A 103 9.85 -14.49 -5.85
CA ASP A 103 10.75 -14.36 -6.99
C ASP A 103 12.18 -14.50 -6.45
N GLU A 104 12.62 -15.74 -6.23
CA GLU A 104 14.00 -16.13 -6.21
C GLU A 104 14.53 -15.84 -7.63
N ASP A 105 14.97 -14.59 -7.85
CA ASP A 105 15.88 -14.20 -8.94
C ASP A 105 17.16 -15.07 -8.81
N ASP A 106 17.09 -16.34 -9.22
CA ASP A 106 18.23 -17.22 -9.42
C ASP A 106 18.85 -16.93 -10.79
N ASP A 107 19.33 -15.69 -10.96
CA ASP A 107 20.30 -15.35 -12.00
C ASP A 107 21.70 -15.75 -11.52
N GLU A 108 21.93 -17.06 -11.31
CA GLU A 108 23.29 -17.63 -11.25
C GLU A 108 23.81 -17.84 -12.68
N PRO A 109 24.79 -17.06 -13.17
CA PRO A 109 25.43 -17.37 -14.45
C PRO A 109 26.23 -18.67 -14.33
N ALA A 110 25.88 -19.66 -15.16
CA ALA A 110 26.56 -20.95 -15.25
C ALA A 110 28.09 -20.79 -15.38
N ASP A 111 28.82 -21.28 -14.36
CA ASP A 111 30.27 -21.46 -14.38
C ASP A 111 30.61 -22.62 -15.34
N ASP A 112 30.94 -22.28 -16.58
CA ASP A 112 31.38 -23.22 -17.63
C ASP A 112 32.80 -23.71 -17.33
N ALA A 113 32.92 -24.60 -16.35
CA ALA A 113 34.15 -25.35 -16.06
C ALA A 113 34.16 -26.69 -16.85
N ASP A 114 34.30 -26.63 -18.18
CA ASP A 114 34.66 -27.82 -18.99
C ASP A 114 36.16 -28.12 -18.86
N GLY A 115 36.48 -28.95 -17.87
CA GLY A 115 37.76 -29.64 -17.80
C GLY A 115 37.91 -30.63 -18.96
N ARG A 116 38.69 -30.26 -19.98
CA ARG A 116 39.26 -31.23 -20.93
C ARG A 116 40.74 -31.44 -20.64
N ASN A 117 41.00 -32.40 -19.75
CA ASN A 117 42.28 -33.09 -19.69
C ASN A 117 42.07 -34.53 -20.17
N GLU A 118 42.25 -34.77 -21.47
CA GLU A 118 42.48 -36.11 -22.00
C GLU A 118 43.53 -36.09 -23.12
N ARG A 119 44.74 -36.53 -22.72
CA ARG A 119 45.86 -37.14 -23.48
C ARG A 119 46.97 -36.24 -24.05
#